data_AF-A0A949T8Q9-F1
#
_entry.id   AF-A0A949T8Q9-F1
#
_cell.length_a   1.000
_cell.length_b   1.000
_cell.length_c   1.000
_cell.angle_alpha   90.00
_cell.angle_beta   90.00
_cell.angle_gamma   90.00
#
_symmetry.space_group_name_H-M   'P 1'
#
loop_
_entity.id
_entity.type
_entity.pdbx_description
1 polymer ?
#
loop_
_entity_poly.entity_id
_entity_poly.type
_entity_poly.pdbx_seq_one_letter_code
_entity_poly.pdbx_strand_id
1 'polypeptide(L)'
;VWVYITGVTDHHQNAQPQTMARIAGTDVWRWSTALSANWRGSYCFIPTERDDVFAAFAPGETPDRNVLREGWRQLLPQAIADPLNSQSWRGGRGHAVSALEMPDAPLQPGWDRPETPYSPPLMMQWHS
;
A
#
# COMPACT_ATOMS: atom_id res chain seq x y z
N VAL A 1 14.38 1.88 -3.76
CA VAL A 1 13.00 2.40 -3.57
C VAL A 1 12.10 1.22 -3.24
N TRP A 2 11.71 1.06 -1.98
CA TRP A 2 10.89 -0.09 -1.56
C TRP A 2 9.47 0.00 -2.14
N VAL A 3 8.89 -1.16 -2.46
CA VAL A 3 7.50 -1.31 -2.93
C VAL A 3 6.73 -2.06 -1.86
N TYR A 4 5.93 -1.35 -1.06
CA TYR A 4 5.16 -1.91 0.05
C TYR A 4 3.70 -2.06 -0.39
N ILE A 5 3.29 -3.30 -0.69
CA ILE A 5 1.94 -3.66 -1.13
C ILE A 5 1.31 -4.51 -0.04
N THR A 6 0.19 -4.04 0.49
CA THR A 6 -0.52 -4.72 1.58
C THR A 6 -0.88 -6.14 1.18
N GLY A 7 -0.42 -7.14 1.96
CA GLY A 7 -0.72 -8.54 1.71
C GLY A 7 -0.02 -9.17 0.50
N VAL A 8 0.98 -8.50 -0.08
CA VAL A 8 1.78 -9.02 -1.20
C VAL A 8 3.27 -8.95 -0.91
N THR A 9 3.80 -7.78 -0.59
CA THR A 9 5.25 -7.56 -0.34
C THR A 9 5.57 -7.21 1.11
N ASP A 10 4.61 -7.42 2.00
CA ASP A 10 4.75 -7.11 3.42
C ASP A 10 4.83 -8.38 4.29
N HIS A 11 4.89 -8.13 5.60
CA HIS A 11 4.96 -9.16 6.63
C HIS A 11 3.75 -10.10 6.68
N HIS A 12 2.63 -9.85 5.97
CA HIS A 12 1.51 -10.80 5.95
C HIS A 12 1.80 -12.03 5.09
N GLN A 13 2.71 -11.92 4.11
CA GLN A 13 3.14 -13.02 3.25
C GLN A 13 4.51 -13.59 3.63
N ASN A 14 5.15 -13.04 4.67
CA ASN A 14 6.58 -13.23 4.92
C ASN A 14 7.41 -13.05 3.63
N ALA A 15 7.04 -12.07 2.82
CA ALA A 15 7.76 -11.79 1.59
C ALA A 15 9.11 -11.17 1.90
N GLN A 16 10.13 -11.54 1.13
CA GLN A 16 11.39 -10.80 1.11
C GLN A 16 11.10 -9.36 0.66
N PRO A 17 11.61 -8.33 1.37
CA PRO A 17 11.38 -6.93 1.02
C PRO A 17 11.75 -6.63 -0.44
N GLN A 18 10.84 -6.00 -1.18
CA GLN A 18 10.98 -5.75 -2.61
C GLN A 18 11.36 -4.29 -2.88
N THR A 19 12.38 -4.07 -3.71
CA THR A 19 12.77 -2.74 -4.19
C THR A 19 12.68 -2.64 -5.70
N MET A 20 12.34 -1.45 -6.20
CA MET A 20 12.59 -1.08 -7.59
C MET A 20 14.08 -1.04 -7.89
N ALA A 21 14.40 -1.30 -9.14
CA ALA A 21 15.72 -1.07 -9.72
C ALA A 21 15.67 0.14 -10.66
N ARG A 22 16.72 0.97 -10.61
CA ARG A 22 16.86 2.12 -11.50
C ARG A 22 17.30 1.67 -12.89
N ILE A 23 16.68 2.22 -13.93
CA ILE A 23 17.12 2.02 -15.32
C ILE A 23 18.35 2.89 -15.56
N ALA A 24 19.47 2.26 -15.95
CA ALA A 24 20.75 2.93 -16.13
C ALA A 24 20.65 4.13 -17.09
N GLY A 25 21.27 5.25 -16.71
CA GLY A 25 21.26 6.49 -17.51
C GLY A 25 19.97 7.31 -17.44
N THR A 26 18.97 6.90 -16.64
CA THR A 26 17.69 7.61 -16.51
C THR A 26 17.35 7.88 -15.04
N ASP A 27 16.30 8.64 -14.76
CA ASP A 27 15.70 8.80 -13.43
C ASP A 27 14.55 7.79 -13.16
N VAL A 28 14.34 6.82 -14.06
CA VAL A 28 13.25 5.86 -13.96
C VAL A 28 13.61 4.70 -13.04
N TRP A 29 12.73 4.43 -12.08
CA TRP A 29 12.77 3.23 -11.22
C TRP A 29 11.64 2.30 -11.62
N ARG A 30 11.92 0.99 -11.68
CA ARG A 30 10.93 -0.01 -12.09
C ARG A 30 10.99 -1.26 -11.21
N TRP A 31 9.82 -1.82 -10.94
CA TRP A 31 9.63 -3.15 -10.39
C TRP A 31 8.36 -3.76 -11.01
N SER A 32 8.24 -5.08 -10.97
CA SER A 32 7.08 -5.80 -11.51
C SER A 32 6.79 -7.06 -10.70
N THR A 33 5.52 -7.44 -10.63
CA THR A 33 5.05 -8.65 -9.95
C THR A 33 3.80 -9.21 -10.63
N ALA A 34 3.38 -10.41 -10.22
CA ALA A 34 2.11 -11.00 -10.60
C ALA A 34 1.06 -10.76 -9.50
N LEU A 35 -0.15 -10.37 -9.93
CA LEU A 35 -1.33 -10.24 -9.07
C LEU A 35 -2.48 -11.04 -9.69
N SER A 36 -3.38 -11.58 -8.87
CA SER A 36 -4.58 -12.24 -9.39
C SER A 36 -5.53 -11.21 -10.00
N ALA A 37 -6.31 -11.60 -11.02
CA ALA A 37 -7.21 -10.68 -11.72
C ALA A 37 -8.28 -10.05 -10.81
N ASN A 38 -8.62 -10.73 -9.70
CA ASN A 38 -9.60 -10.28 -8.72
C ASN A 38 -8.99 -9.45 -7.57
N TRP A 39 -7.67 -9.21 -7.61
CA TRP A 39 -6.97 -8.55 -6.52
C TRP A 39 -7.27 -7.05 -6.48
N ARG A 40 -7.44 -6.53 -5.28
CA ARG A 40 -7.48 -5.10 -4.99
C ARG A 40 -6.78 -4.85 -3.66
N GLY A 41 -6.02 -3.76 -3.60
CA GLY A 41 -5.31 -3.40 -2.38
C GLY A 41 -4.67 -2.03 -2.45
N SER A 42 -4.01 -1.69 -1.35
CA SER A 42 -3.26 -0.44 -1.21
C SER A 42 -1.77 -0.69 -1.28
N TYR A 43 -1.04 0.25 -1.87
CA TYR A 43 0.41 0.25 -1.92
C TYR A 43 0.98 1.62 -1.59
N CYS A 44 2.26 1.65 -1.24
CA CYS A 44 3.06 2.85 -1.12
C CYS A 44 4.51 2.57 -1.53
N PHE A 45 5.24 3.63 -1.85
CA PHE A 45 6.67 3.57 -2.12
C PHE A 45 7.46 4.13 -0.95
N ILE A 46 8.68 3.61 -0.75
CA ILE A 46 9.60 4.15 0.25
C ILE A 46 10.93 4.45 -0.45
N PRO A 47 11.05 5.64 -1.07
CA PRO A 47 12.34 6.12 -1.56
C PRO A 47 13.21 6.49 -0.35
N THR A 48 14.37 5.88 -0.23
CA THR A 48 15.30 6.10 0.87
C THR A 48 16.73 5.90 0.40
N GLU A 49 17.67 6.61 1.01
CA GLU A 49 19.11 6.38 0.85
C GLU A 49 19.61 5.25 1.75
N ARG A 50 18.80 4.81 2.71
CA ARG A 50 19.13 3.72 3.64
C ARG A 50 19.18 2.37 2.95
N ASP A 51 20.25 1.63 3.19
CA ASP A 51 20.49 0.25 2.77
C ASP A 51 20.78 -0.70 3.96
N ASP A 52 20.60 -0.20 5.19
CA ASP A 52 21.01 -0.84 6.45
C ASP A 52 19.86 -1.51 7.23
N VAL A 53 18.63 -1.48 6.70
CA VAL A 53 17.42 -1.87 7.46
C VAL A 53 17.16 -3.37 7.47
N PHE A 54 17.32 -4.01 6.31
CA PHE A 54 17.04 -5.44 6.14
C PHE A 54 18.34 -6.19 5.87
N ALA A 55 18.48 -7.36 6.49
CA ALA A 55 19.57 -8.27 6.17
C ALA A 55 19.45 -8.80 4.73
N ALA A 56 20.55 -9.34 4.20
CA ALA A 56 20.49 -10.11 2.97
C ALA A 56 19.68 -11.40 3.19
N PHE A 57 18.84 -11.75 2.21
CA PHE A 57 18.07 -12.99 2.20
C PHE A 57 18.56 -13.88 1.07
N ALA A 58 18.74 -15.18 1.35
CA ALA A 58 19.04 -16.15 0.32
C ALA A 58 17.79 -16.39 -0.56
N PRO A 59 17.95 -16.76 -1.84
CA PRO A 59 16.81 -17.13 -2.69
C PRO A 59 15.97 -18.25 -2.06
N GLY A 60 14.66 -18.03 -1.90
CA GLY A 60 13.73 -18.99 -1.29
C GLY A 60 13.73 -19.00 0.24
N GLU A 61 14.57 -18.21 0.89
CA GLU A 61 14.51 -18.01 2.34
C GLU A 61 13.22 -17.30 2.74
N THR A 62 12.51 -17.83 3.73
CA THR A 62 11.33 -17.20 4.33
C THR A 62 11.76 -16.40 5.56
N PRO A 63 11.74 -15.05 5.52
CA PRO A 63 12.14 -14.22 6.65
C PRO A 63 11.21 -14.38 7.85
N ASP A 64 11.74 -14.14 9.05
CA ASP A 64 10.93 -14.02 10.25
C ASP A 64 10.00 -12.80 10.16
N ARG A 65 8.70 -13.03 10.38
CA ARG A 65 7.65 -12.00 10.34
C ARG A 65 7.92 -10.82 11.28
N ASN A 66 8.43 -11.08 12.48
CA ASN A 66 8.72 -10.05 13.48
C ASN A 66 9.91 -9.19 13.04
N VAL A 67 10.93 -9.81 12.45
CA VAL A 67 12.07 -9.10 11.86
C VAL A 67 11.62 -8.19 10.71
N LEU A 68 10.77 -8.71 9.82
CA LEU A 68 10.18 -7.90 8.74
C LEU A 68 9.41 -6.70 9.30
N ARG A 69 8.54 -6.95 10.29
CA ARG A 69 7.71 -5.89 10.88
C ARG A 69 8.57 -4.80 11.53
N GLU A 70 9.68 -5.17 12.15
CA GLU A 70 10.59 -4.20 12.77
C GLU A 70 11.32 -3.36 11.72
N GLY A 71 11.86 -3.98 10.67
CA GLY A 71 12.48 -3.24 9.57
C GLY A 71 11.49 -2.30 8.88
N TRP A 72 10.27 -2.77 8.59
CA TRP A 72 9.22 -1.91 8.02
C TRP A 72 8.84 -0.76 8.95
N ARG A 73 8.85 -0.95 10.26
CA ARG A 73 8.56 0.13 11.23
C ARG A 73 9.52 1.31 11.09
N GLN A 74 10.77 1.06 10.75
CA GLN A 74 11.78 2.10 10.54
C GLN A 74 11.61 2.83 9.21
N LEU A 75 11.04 2.17 8.19
CA LEU A 75 10.93 2.69 6.83
C LEU A 75 9.58 3.34 6.54
N LEU A 76 8.48 2.83 7.09
CA LEU A 76 7.12 3.33 6.84
C LEU A 76 6.89 4.81 7.18
N PRO A 77 7.61 5.45 8.12
CA PRO A 77 7.53 6.91 8.29
C PRO A 77 7.98 7.71 7.05
N GLN A 78 8.80 7.13 6.17
CA GLN A 78 9.27 7.71 4.91
C GLN A 78 8.38 7.32 3.72
N ALA A 79 7.33 6.53 3.96
CA ALA A 79 6.46 6.06 2.89
C ALA A 79 5.66 7.19 2.26
N ILE A 80 5.55 7.16 0.94
CA ILE A 80 4.78 8.09 0.13
C ILE A 80 3.74 7.34 -0.70
N ALA A 81 2.63 8.01 -0.98
CA ALA A 81 1.74 7.59 -2.05
C ALA A 81 2.48 7.66 -3.40
N ASP A 82 1.98 6.91 -4.39
CA ASP A 82 2.43 7.02 -5.77
C ASP A 82 2.05 8.40 -6.33
N PRO A 83 3.03 9.25 -6.69
CA PRO A 83 2.75 10.59 -7.20
C PRO A 83 2.04 10.59 -8.56
N LEU A 84 2.06 9.47 -9.29
CA LEU A 84 1.39 9.33 -10.58
C LEU A 84 -0.06 8.85 -10.43
N ASN A 85 -0.43 8.36 -9.24
CA ASN A 85 -1.76 7.82 -8.98
C ASN A 85 -2.60 8.81 -8.17
N SER A 86 -3.58 9.42 -8.84
CA SER A 86 -4.52 10.36 -8.20
C SER A 86 -5.43 9.71 -7.15
N GLN A 87 -5.59 8.38 -7.17
CA GLN A 87 -6.40 7.63 -6.21
C GLN A 87 -5.61 7.33 -4.93
N SER A 88 -5.29 8.40 -4.19
CA SER A 88 -4.43 8.34 -3.01
C SER A 88 -5.11 8.97 -1.79
N TRP A 89 -4.82 8.46 -0.59
CA TRP A 89 -5.40 8.96 0.67
C TRP A 89 -4.46 8.74 1.86
N ARG A 90 -4.85 9.27 3.04
CA ARG A 90 -4.14 9.03 4.30
C ARG A 90 -4.54 7.65 4.85
N GLY A 91 -3.63 6.69 4.86
CA GLY A 91 -3.90 5.29 5.19
C GLY A 91 -4.12 4.97 6.69
N GLY A 92 -4.26 5.99 7.55
CA GLY A 92 -4.48 5.83 9.00
C GLY A 92 -3.25 5.40 9.82
N ARG A 93 -2.16 4.95 9.19
CA ARG A 93 -0.90 4.53 9.85
C ARG A 93 0.22 5.59 9.81
N GLY A 94 -0.14 6.85 9.64
CA GLY A 94 0.81 7.98 9.64
C GLY A 94 1.39 8.36 8.26
N HIS A 95 1.18 7.56 7.22
CA HIS A 95 1.63 7.83 5.85
C HIS A 95 0.47 7.76 4.83
N ALA A 96 0.70 8.31 3.64
CA ALA A 96 -0.23 8.22 2.52
C ALA A 96 -0.04 6.90 1.74
N VAL A 97 -1.10 6.44 1.09
CA VAL A 97 -1.13 5.24 0.26
C VAL A 97 -1.89 5.52 -1.04
N SER A 98 -1.73 4.64 -2.02
CA SER A 98 -2.44 4.65 -3.30
C SER A 98 -3.22 3.36 -3.52
N ALA A 99 -4.35 3.43 -4.22
CA ALA A 99 -5.16 2.27 -4.58
C ALA A 99 -4.66 1.62 -5.87
N LEU A 100 -4.74 0.29 -5.92
CA LEU A 100 -4.58 -0.48 -7.14
C LEU A 100 -5.66 -1.56 -7.20
N GLU A 101 -6.37 -1.61 -8.34
CA GLU A 101 -7.40 -2.61 -8.60
C GLU A 101 -7.07 -3.34 -9.90
N MET A 102 -7.13 -4.67 -9.87
CA MET A 102 -7.06 -5.48 -11.09
C MET A 102 -8.43 -5.50 -11.79
N PRO A 103 -8.50 -5.78 -13.11
CA PRO A 103 -9.71 -5.59 -13.90
C PRO A 103 -10.95 -6.34 -13.40
N ASP A 104 -10.77 -7.50 -12.76
CA ASP A 104 -11.84 -8.35 -12.25
C ASP A 104 -12.03 -8.20 -10.73
N ALA A 105 -11.48 -7.15 -10.11
CA ALA A 105 -11.74 -6.84 -8.71
C ALA A 105 -13.26 -6.65 -8.50
N PRO A 106 -13.85 -7.28 -7.46
CA PRO A 106 -15.29 -7.25 -7.25
C PRO A 106 -15.79 -5.81 -7.06
N LEU A 107 -17.01 -5.49 -7.49
CA LEU A 107 -17.58 -4.15 -7.28
C LEU A 107 -17.63 -3.77 -5.79
N GLN A 108 -17.50 -2.48 -5.48
CA GLN A 108 -17.72 -1.92 -4.15
C GLN A 108 -18.96 -1.01 -4.18
N PRO A 109 -20.16 -1.58 -3.96
CA PRO A 109 -21.40 -0.82 -4.06
C PRO A 109 -21.39 0.44 -3.20
N GLY A 110 -21.74 1.56 -3.82
CA GLY A 110 -21.79 2.88 -3.20
C GLY A 110 -20.51 3.69 -3.38
N TRP A 111 -19.35 3.03 -3.54
CA TRP A 111 -18.09 3.71 -3.88
C TRP A 111 -17.94 3.91 -5.38
N ASP A 112 -18.53 3.01 -6.19
CA ASP A 112 -18.57 3.10 -7.64
C ASP A 112 -19.40 4.29 -8.14
N ARG A 113 -20.45 4.64 -7.38
CA ARG A 113 -21.35 5.77 -7.65
C ARG A 113 -21.65 6.51 -6.35
N PRO A 114 -20.73 7.36 -5.87
CA PRO A 114 -20.93 8.08 -4.62
C PRO A 114 -22.06 9.09 -4.79
N GLU A 115 -23.12 8.91 -4.01
CA GLU A 115 -24.23 9.86 -3.89
C GLU A 115 -24.15 10.56 -2.53
N THR A 116 -24.44 11.86 -2.50
CA THR A 116 -24.57 12.59 -1.23
C THR A 116 -25.73 11.98 -0.45
N PRO A 117 -25.52 11.40 0.74
CA PRO A 117 -26.61 10.84 1.52
C PRO A 117 -27.60 11.95 1.87
N TYR A 118 -28.87 11.75 1.52
CA TYR A 118 -29.95 12.64 1.93
C TYR A 118 -30.89 11.91 2.87
N SER A 119 -30.94 12.37 4.11
CA SER A 119 -31.99 12.01 5.05
C SER A 119 -32.80 13.27 5.34
N PRO A 120 -34.13 13.26 5.12
CA PRO A 120 -34.96 14.40 5.51
C PRO A 120 -34.84 14.61 7.04
N PRO A 121 -34.83 15.87 7.51
CA PRO A 121 -34.76 16.14 8.94
C PRO A 121 -35.95 15.49 9.66
N LEU A 122 -35.65 14.73 10.72
CA LEU A 122 -36.67 14.16 11.60
C LEU A 122 -36.93 15.15 12.74
N MET A 123 -38.19 15.54 12.92
CA MET A 123 -38.59 16.31 14.10
C MET A 123 -38.56 15.38 15.32
N MET A 124 -37.66 15.64 16.26
CA MET A 124 -37.65 14.96 17.56
C MET A 124 -38.45 15.80 18.56
N GLN A 125 -39.46 15.20 19.18
CA GLN A 125 -40.15 15.82 20.32
C GLN A 125 -39.36 15.52 21.59
N TRP A 126 -38.80 16.57 22.20
CA TRP A 126 -38.13 16.48 23.49
C TRP A 126 -39.16 16.52 24.62
N HIS A 127 -39.14 15.53 25.52
CA HIS A 127 -39.89 15.55 26.77
C HIS A 127 -38.89 15.72 27.92
N SER A 128 -38.95 16.86 28.60
CA SER A 128 -38.20 17.17 29.83
C SER A 128 -38.96 16.72 31.08
#